data_AF-A0A959T928-F1
#
_entry.id   AF-A0A959T928-F1
#
_cell.length_a   1.000
_cell.length_b   1.000
_cell.length_c   1.000
_cell.angle_alpha   90.00
_cell.angle_beta   90.00
_cell.angle_gamma   90.00
#
_symmetry.space_group_name_H-M   'P 1'
#
loop_
_entity.id
_entity.type
_entity.pdbx_description
1 polymer ?
#
loop_
_entity_poly.entity_id
_entity_poly.type
_entity_poly.pdbx_seq_one_letter_code
_entity_poly.pdbx_strand_id
1 'polypeptide(L)'
;YLLMTLGPAFLFLSVAEARPGPWARRLIVFGRVPFFYYVMHLVVIHAFAILAVVLLGRPWTDMVLDTFVIREPHLQDYGFSLPVVYGVWVAVVVLLYPACRWFAQLKRERTDWWWLSYL
;
A
#
# COMPACT_ATOMS: atom_id res chain seq x y z
N TYR A 1 29.84 6.74 -16.38
CA TYR A 1 28.40 6.54 -16.07
C TYR A 1 28.16 5.95 -14.68
N LEU A 2 28.67 4.76 -14.34
CA LEU A 2 28.50 4.16 -13.00
C LEU A 2 28.91 5.07 -11.82
N LEU A 3 30.04 5.77 -11.91
CA LEU A 3 30.53 6.66 -10.85
C LEU A 3 29.68 7.94 -10.69
N MET A 4 29.03 8.39 -11.76
CA MET A 4 28.19 9.61 -11.76
C MET A 4 26.86 9.40 -11.04
N THR A 5 26.37 8.16 -10.99
CA THR A 5 25.13 7.81 -10.28
C THR A 5 25.41 7.25 -8.89
N LEU A 6 26.51 6.51 -8.71
CA LEU A 6 26.92 5.97 -7.41
C LEU A 6 27.40 7.04 -6.42
N GLY A 7 28.12 8.06 -6.87
CA GLY A 7 28.58 9.16 -6.00
C GLY A 7 27.43 9.89 -5.30
N PRO A 8 26.41 10.39 -6.03
CA PRO A 8 25.21 10.99 -5.44
C PRO A 8 24.42 10.00 -4.59
N ALA A 9 24.34 8.73 -4.99
CA ALA A 9 23.64 7.70 -4.22
C ALA A 9 24.30 7.48 -2.84
N PHE A 10 25.63 7.40 -2.76
CA PHE A 10 26.34 7.25 -1.49
C PHE A 10 26.29 8.52 -0.62
N LEU A 11 26.33 9.72 -1.22
CA LEU A 11 26.10 10.98 -0.51
C LEU A 11 24.68 11.09 0.05
N PHE A 12 23.68 10.66 -0.71
CA PHE A 12 22.30 10.59 -0.24
C PHE A 12 22.15 9.55 0.88
N LEU A 13 22.79 8.38 0.73
CA LEU A 13 22.73 7.31 1.73
C LEU A 13 23.35 7.76 3.06
N SER A 14 24.51 8.44 3.02
CA SER A 14 25.17 8.92 4.24
C SER A 14 24.32 9.95 5.01
N VAL A 15 23.62 10.84 4.30
CA VAL A 15 22.69 11.80 4.91
C VAL A 15 21.42 11.11 5.42
N ALA A 16 20.86 10.18 4.65
CA ALA A 16 19.65 9.45 5.01
C ALA A 16 19.85 8.52 6.22
N GLU A 17 21.03 7.93 6.35
CA GLU A 17 21.40 7.00 7.43
C GLU A 17 21.81 7.74 8.71
N ALA A 18 22.47 8.90 8.61
CA ALA A 18 22.97 9.64 9.76
C ALA A 18 21.86 10.22 10.67
N ARG A 19 20.71 10.62 10.12
CA ARG A 19 19.61 11.20 10.91
C ARG A 19 18.24 10.82 10.32
N PRO A 20 17.66 9.66 10.67
CA PRO A 20 16.29 9.38 10.31
C PRO A 20 15.36 10.37 11.01
N GLY A 21 14.90 11.38 10.25
CA GLY A 21 13.89 12.33 10.71
C GLY A 21 12.60 11.61 11.14
N PRO A 22 11.65 12.33 11.79
CA PRO A 22 10.38 11.73 12.22
C PRO A 22 9.63 11.09 11.05
N TRP A 23 9.69 11.67 9.85
CA TRP A 23 9.11 11.12 8.62
C TRP A 23 9.78 9.83 8.15
N ALA A 24 11.12 9.76 8.17
CA ALA A 24 11.86 8.55 7.83
C ALA A 24 11.49 7.40 8.77
N ARG A 25 11.39 7.66 10.09
CA ARG A 25 10.93 6.66 11.06
C ARG A 25 9.52 6.14 10.79
N ARG A 26 8.60 6.98 10.31
CA ARG A 26 7.25 6.56 9.90
C ARG A 26 7.30 5.70 8.63
N LEU A 27 8.09 6.09 7.63
CA LEU A 27 8.23 5.31 6.38
C LEU A 27 8.89 3.94 6.60
N ILE A 28 9.83 3.84 7.54
CA ILE A 28 10.46 2.56 7.92
C ILE A 28 9.42 1.58 8.49
N VAL A 29 8.27 2.05 9.03
CA VAL A 29 7.19 1.14 9.47
C VAL A 29 6.65 0.33 8.30
N PHE A 30 6.41 0.96 7.15
CA PHE A 30 5.97 0.25 5.93
C PHE A 30 7.07 -0.70 5.43
N GLY A 31 8.33 -0.25 5.42
CA GLY A 31 9.47 -1.06 4.97
C GLY A 31 9.79 -2.28 5.84
N ARG A 32 9.31 -2.34 7.09
CA ARG A 32 9.49 -3.51 7.98
C ARG A 32 8.51 -4.65 7.72
N VAL A 33 7.37 -4.35 7.11
CA VAL A 33 6.29 -5.32 6.86
C VAL A 33 5.71 -5.15 5.44
N PRO A 34 6.58 -5.15 4.40
CA PRO A 34 6.18 -4.79 3.03
C PRO A 34 5.14 -5.75 2.46
N PHE A 35 5.25 -7.05 2.76
CA PHE A 35 4.27 -8.04 2.30
C PHE A 35 2.89 -7.84 2.95
N PHE A 36 2.84 -7.59 4.25
CA PHE A 36 1.60 -7.31 4.96
C PHE A 36 0.91 -6.06 4.40
N TYR A 37 1.68 -4.99 4.15
CA TYR A 37 1.16 -3.80 3.51
C TYR A 37 0.56 -4.12 2.13
N TYR A 38 1.27 -4.88 1.30
CA TYR A 38 0.79 -5.26 -0.04
C TYR A 38 -0.54 -6.01 0.01
N VAL A 39 -0.65 -7.05 0.84
CA VAL A 39 -1.88 -7.85 0.96
C VAL A 39 -3.02 -7.01 1.50
N MET A 40 -2.80 -6.27 2.59
CA MET A 40 -3.85 -5.45 3.20
C MET A 40 -4.29 -4.33 2.26
N HIS A 41 -3.36 -3.73 1.53
CA HIS A 41 -3.66 -2.72 0.53
C HIS A 41 -4.57 -3.24 -0.57
N LEU A 42 -4.32 -4.45 -1.09
CA LEU A 42 -5.20 -5.07 -2.08
C LEU A 42 -6.62 -5.25 -1.54
N VAL A 43 -6.77 -5.81 -0.34
CA VAL A 43 -8.09 -6.03 0.28
C VAL A 43 -8.81 -4.70 0.52
N VAL A 44 -8.11 -3.70 1.05
CA VAL A 44 -8.70 -2.40 1.35
C VAL A 44 -9.14 -1.68 0.07
N ILE A 45 -8.32 -1.65 -0.98
CA ILE A 45 -8.73 -1.06 -2.26
C ILE A 45 -9.96 -1.77 -2.82
N HIS A 46 -10.00 -3.11 -2.78
CA HIS A 46 -11.16 -3.86 -3.26
C HIS A 46 -12.42 -3.54 -2.44
N ALA A 47 -12.30 -3.42 -1.12
CA ALA A 47 -13.41 -3.02 -0.27
C ALA A 47 -13.92 -1.61 -0.61
N PHE A 48 -13.02 -0.65 -0.85
CA PHE A 48 -13.37 0.70 -1.31
C PHE A 48 -14.04 0.66 -2.69
N ALA A 49 -13.58 -0.21 -3.59
CA ALA A 49 -14.17 -0.34 -4.91
C ALA A 49 -15.57 -0.96 -4.88
N ILE A 50 -15.79 -2.00 -4.06
CA ILE A 50 -17.14 -2.56 -3.82
C ILE A 50 -18.06 -1.49 -3.23
N LEU A 51 -17.58 -0.74 -2.23
CA LEU A 51 -18.35 0.35 -1.63
C LEU A 51 -18.76 1.39 -2.67
N ALA A 52 -17.83 1.78 -3.55
CA ALA A 52 -18.10 2.72 -4.62
C ALA A 52 -19.13 2.19 -5.64
N VAL A 53 -19.03 0.92 -6.08
CA VAL A 53 -20.03 0.27 -6.96
C VAL A 53 -21.42 0.27 -6.31
N VAL A 54 -21.51 -0.09 -5.02
CA VAL A 54 -22.77 -0.11 -4.27
C VAL A 54 -23.36 1.29 -4.12
N LEU A 55 -22.53 2.31 -3.87
CA LEU A 55 -22.97 3.71 -3.81
C LEU A 55 -23.48 4.23 -5.17
N LEU A 56 -22.96 3.69 -6.28
CA LEU A 56 -23.46 3.95 -7.63
C LEU A 56 -24.75 3.17 -7.96
N GLY A 57 -25.27 2.37 -7.03
CA GLY A 57 -26.51 1.58 -7.21
C GLY A 57 -26.31 0.30 -8.02
N ARG A 58 -25.07 -0.13 -8.23
CA ARG A 58 -24.73 -1.36 -8.96
C ARG A 58 -24.57 -2.54 -7.99
N PRO A 59 -24.82 -3.78 -8.44
CA PRO A 59 -24.64 -4.94 -7.59
C PRO A 59 -23.15 -5.16 -7.29
N TRP A 60 -22.86 -5.60 -6.06
CA TRP A 60 -21.50 -5.91 -5.60
C TRP A 60 -20.79 -7.00 -6.43
N THR A 61 -21.57 -7.79 -7.19
CA THR A 61 -21.08 -8.81 -8.12
C THR A 61 -20.33 -8.22 -9.31
N ASP A 62 -20.57 -6.94 -9.67
CA ASP A 62 -19.85 -6.27 -10.76
C ASP A 62 -18.35 -6.06 -10.44
N MET A 63 -17.96 -6.16 -9.16
CA MET A 63 -16.56 -6.11 -8.72
C MET A 63 -15.91 -7.50 -8.66
N VAL A 64 -16.64 -8.57 -9.01
CA VAL A 64 -16.08 -9.91 -9.25
C VAL A 64 -15.65 -9.94 -10.72
N LEU A 65 -14.36 -9.68 -10.91
CA LEU A 65 -13.77 -9.57 -12.24
C LEU A 65 -13.56 -10.95 -12.85
N ASP A 66 -14.42 -11.34 -13.78
CA ASP A 66 -14.21 -12.55 -14.60
C ASP A 66 -13.15 -12.31 -15.68
N THR A 67 -12.96 -11.05 -16.07
CA THR A 67 -11.94 -10.60 -17.02
C THR A 67 -11.12 -9.42 -16.48
N PHE A 68 -10.04 -9.06 -17.19
CA PHE A 68 -9.19 -7.93 -16.78
C PHE A 68 -10.03 -6.63 -16.70
N VAL A 69 -9.88 -5.85 -15.61
CA VAL A 69 -10.71 -4.66 -15.26
C VAL A 69 -11.05 -3.74 -16.44
N ILE A 70 -10.11 -3.55 -17.37
CA ILE A 70 -10.23 -2.63 -18.51
C ILE A 70 -11.16 -3.17 -19.61
N ARG A 71 -11.39 -4.48 -19.63
CA ARG A 71 -12.19 -5.18 -20.66
C ARG A 71 -13.56 -5.63 -20.17
N GLU A 72 -13.84 -5.47 -18.88
CA GLU A 72 -15.10 -5.90 -18.28
C GLU A 72 -16.25 -4.99 -18.74
N PRO A 73 -17.24 -5.52 -19.49
CA PRO A 73 -18.34 -4.72 -20.04
C PRO A 73 -19.13 -3.97 -18.97
N HIS A 74 -19.23 -4.54 -17.77
CA HIS A 74 -19.95 -3.94 -16.63
C HIS A 74 -19.26 -2.70 -16.05
N LEU A 75 -17.96 -2.50 -16.33
CA LEU A 75 -17.13 -1.42 -15.78
C LEU A 75 -16.75 -0.36 -16.84
N GLN A 76 -17.29 -0.40 -18.06
CA GLN A 76 -16.90 0.53 -19.14
C GLN A 76 -17.24 2.01 -18.83
N ASP A 77 -18.32 2.26 -18.07
CA ASP A 77 -18.67 3.60 -17.56
C ASP A 77 -18.12 3.87 -16.15
N TYR A 78 -17.37 2.92 -15.59
CA TYR A 78 -16.87 2.97 -14.23
C TYR A 78 -15.44 3.52 -14.21
N GLY A 79 -15.32 4.82 -14.01
CA GLY A 79 -14.04 5.51 -13.92
C GLY A 79 -14.12 6.72 -12.99
N PHE A 80 -13.16 6.85 -12.08
CA PHE A 80 -13.03 8.03 -11.23
C PHE A 80 -12.00 8.99 -11.83
N SER A 81 -12.24 10.29 -11.65
CA SER A 81 -11.26 11.31 -12.01
C SER A 81 -9.96 11.11 -11.20
N LEU A 82 -8.81 11.49 -11.79
CA LEU A 82 -7.51 11.38 -11.13
C LEU A 82 -7.49 11.97 -9.70
N PRO A 83 -8.09 13.14 -9.41
CA PRO A 83 -8.13 13.67 -8.04
C PRO A 83 -8.81 12.74 -7.04
N VAL A 84 -9.89 12.08 -7.44
CA VAL A 84 -10.61 11.12 -6.57
C VAL A 84 -9.75 9.89 -6.30
N VAL A 85 -9.09 9.36 -7.34
CA VAL A 85 -8.18 8.22 -7.22
C VAL A 85 -7.03 8.55 -6.25
N TYR A 86 -6.43 9.73 -6.38
CA TYR A 86 -5.38 10.17 -5.45
C TYR A 86 -5.92 10.37 -4.03
N GLY A 87 -7.14 10.89 -3.86
CA GLY A 87 -7.79 11.01 -2.56
C GLY A 87 -7.99 9.67 -1.87
N VAL A 88 -8.54 8.69 -2.59
CA VAL A 88 -8.70 7.31 -2.09
C VAL A 88 -7.34 6.70 -1.77
N TRP A 89 -6.35 6.87 -2.64
CA TRP A 89 -5.00 6.37 -2.40
C TRP A 89 -4.40 6.92 -1.09
N VAL A 90 -4.47 8.24 -0.85
CA VAL A 90 -4.01 8.84 0.40
C VAL A 90 -4.79 8.27 1.60
N ALA A 91 -6.11 8.17 1.49
CA ALA A 91 -6.95 7.61 2.56
C ALA A 91 -6.55 6.17 2.91
N VAL A 92 -6.30 5.33 1.90
CA VAL A 92 -5.85 3.95 2.09
C VAL A 92 -4.48 3.90 2.76
N VAL A 93 -3.51 4.70 2.30
CA VAL A 93 -2.17 4.75 2.92
C VAL A 93 -2.26 5.17 4.40
N VAL A 94 -3.07 6.18 4.70
CA VAL A 94 -3.27 6.67 6.08
C VAL A 94 -3.96 5.63 6.95
N LEU A 95 -4.96 4.93 6.42
CA LEU A 95 -5.71 3.88 7.13
C LEU A 95 -4.85 2.64 7.41
N LEU A 96 -3.96 2.28 6.48
CA LEU A 96 -3.04 1.14 6.64
C LEU A 96 -1.89 1.42 7.60
N TYR A 97 -1.49 2.69 7.76
CA TYR A 97 -0.40 3.07 8.64
C TYR A 97 -0.50 2.52 10.08
N PRO A 98 -1.63 2.69 10.82
CA PRO A 98 -1.77 2.13 12.17
C PRO A 98 -1.75 0.59 12.16
N ALA A 99 -2.34 -0.06 11.14
CA ALA A 99 -2.34 -1.52 11.01
C ALA A 99 -0.91 -2.07 10.81
N CYS A 100 -0.12 -1.44 9.92
CA CYS A 100 1.28 -1.80 9.72
C CYS A 100 2.12 -1.56 10.97
N ARG A 101 1.85 -0.48 11.72
CA ARG A 101 2.55 -0.20 12.98
C ARG A 101 2.27 -1.27 14.03
N TRP A 102 1.01 -1.64 14.21
CA TRP A 102 0.60 -2.70 15.14
C TRP A 102 1.22 -4.04 14.77
N PHE A 103 1.16 -4.43 13.49
CA PHE A 103 1.76 -5.68 13.02
C PHE A 103 3.29 -5.69 13.19
N ALA A 104 3.96 -4.56 12.94
CA ALA A 104 5.40 -4.43 13.16
C ALA A 104 5.79 -4.50 14.65
N GLN A 105 4.91 -4.10 15.57
CA GLN A 105 5.11 -4.28 17.02
C GLN A 105 4.87 -5.74 17.41
N LEU A 106 3.80 -6.36 16.92
CA LEU A 106 3.49 -7.77 17.17
C LEU A 106 4.60 -8.70 16.69
N LYS A 107 5.16 -8.46 15.50
CA LYS A 107 6.31 -9.22 14.96
C LYS A 107 7.58 -9.08 15.82
N ARG A 108 7.74 -7.99 16.57
CA ARG A 108 8.88 -7.81 17.49
C ARG A 108 8.68 -8.49 18.83
N GLU A 109 7.44 -8.55 19.30
CA GLU A 109 7.08 -9.14 20.59
C GLU A 109 6.89 -10.65 20.50
N ARG A 110 6.46 -11.16 19.35
CA ARG A 110 6.28 -12.59 19.08
C ARG A 110 7.19 -13.10 17.96
N THR A 111 8.40 -13.47 18.34
CA THR A 111 9.44 -14.07 17.46
C THR A 111 9.32 -15.61 17.37
N ASP A 112 8.38 -16.18 18.10
CA ASP A 112 8.19 -17.60 18.39
C ASP A 112 7.50 -18.40 17.26
N TRP A 113 6.98 -17.73 16.22
CA TRP A 113 6.28 -18.37 15.11
C TRP A 113 7.18 -18.45 13.87
N TRP A 114 7.58 -19.66 13.47
CA TRP A 114 8.59 -19.93 12.41
C TRP A 114 8.28 -19.28 11.04
N TRP A 115 7.01 -18.98 10.79
CA TRP A 115 6.46 -18.45 9.54
C TRP A 115 6.45 -16.90 9.47
N LEU A 116 6.63 -16.21 10.61
CA LEU A 116 6.89 -14.76 10.65
C LEU A 116 8.33 -14.40 10.24
N SER A 117 9.22 -15.39 10.14
CA SER A 117 10.58 -15.15 9.64
C SER A 117 10.60 -14.85 8.14
N TYR A 118 9.59 -15.32 7.40
CA TYR A 118 9.45 -15.15 5.94
C TYR A 118 8.53 -13.98 5.53
N LEU A 119 7.80 -13.39 6.48
CA LEU A 119 6.78 -12.33 6.31
C LEU A 119 7.19 -11.06 7.02
#